data_AF-A0A933QMA0-F1
#
_entry.id   AF-A0A933QMA0-F1
#
_cell.length_a   1.000
_cell.length_b   1.000
_cell.length_c   1.000
_cell.angle_alpha   90.00
_cell.angle_beta   90.00
_cell.angle_gamma   90.00
#
_symmetry.space_group_name_H-M   'P 1'
#
loop_
_entity.id
_entity.type
_entity.pdbx_description
1 polymer ?
#
loop_
_entity_poly.entity_id
_entity_poly.type
_entity_poly.pdbx_seq_one_letter_code
_entity_poly.pdbx_strand_id
1 'polypeptide(L)'
;MRKLKVDLGELETAFDNAFPERRYFLDLETGKVVLITDDTNRELEDLYAELPEDANTAEAIQQREMQDWEKEDLLLADQVETGYGTRYIRVESLDPHAGYRDMEDFIATVQDQRLRDYLRRAISGRGAFRHFKDVLDENWHERERWFEFKDAQVRQRVLDWLAGEGIEPIIEPLSPPPSSTPTPPARTRLIAEVLTFVRAARRVPGVTRIALIGSLTTDEPEPKDADLLVTVTDDADLAPLATLGRKLQGHAQGFNRGGEVFLADPQDNYLGRTCPWKQCAPGIRMRCDALHCGRRHYLHDDLETIRLAKELIAAPPIVLWPQIIAHVPIPADVEQGLILPLKEL
;
A
#
# COMPACT_ATOMS: atom_id res chain seq x y z
N MET A 1 -36.52 -6.93 15.58
CA MET A 1 -35.25 -7.02 14.83
C MET A 1 -34.68 -8.41 15.00
N ARG A 2 -34.20 -9.02 13.91
CA ARG A 2 -33.54 -10.34 13.89
C ARG A 2 -32.09 -10.15 14.31
N LYS A 3 -31.61 -10.93 15.28
CA LYS A 3 -30.18 -10.95 15.62
C LYS A 3 -29.44 -11.88 14.67
N LEU A 4 -28.38 -11.39 14.04
CA LEU A 4 -27.60 -12.16 13.07
C LEU A 4 -26.11 -11.93 13.29
N LYS A 5 -25.33 -13.01 13.39
CA LYS A 5 -23.87 -12.92 13.37
C LYS A 5 -23.44 -12.60 11.94
N VAL A 6 -22.85 -11.44 11.71
CA VAL A 6 -22.41 -10.99 10.37
C VAL A 6 -20.94 -10.65 10.39
N ASP A 7 -20.26 -10.87 9.25
CA ASP A 7 -18.95 -10.30 9.00
C ASP A 7 -19.11 -8.89 8.44
N LEU A 8 -18.86 -7.89 9.28
CA LEU A 8 -18.96 -6.49 8.86
C LEU A 8 -17.91 -6.12 7.80
N GLY A 9 -16.72 -6.73 7.82
CA GLY A 9 -15.69 -6.43 6.83
C GLY A 9 -16.04 -6.93 5.43
N GLU A 10 -16.65 -8.12 5.34
CA GLU A 10 -17.20 -8.62 4.07
C GLU A 10 -18.36 -7.75 3.56
N LEU A 11 -19.26 -7.30 4.46
CA LEU A 11 -20.34 -6.38 4.10
C LEU A 11 -19.81 -5.02 3.65
N GLU A 12 -18.86 -4.43 4.36
CA GLU A 12 -18.19 -3.17 3.98
C GLU A 12 -17.54 -3.31 2.58
N THR A 13 -16.87 -4.44 2.32
CA THR A 13 -16.29 -4.76 1.01
C THR A 13 -17.35 -4.89 -0.08
N ALA A 14 -18.48 -5.54 0.21
CA ALA A 14 -19.59 -5.68 -0.71
C ALA A 14 -20.24 -4.34 -1.05
N PHE A 15 -20.39 -3.44 -0.07
CA PHE A 15 -20.90 -2.09 -0.27
C PHE A 15 -20.01 -1.24 -1.18
N ASP A 16 -18.69 -1.35 -1.03
CA ASP A 16 -17.71 -0.61 -1.83
C ASP A 16 -17.55 -1.17 -3.25
N ASN A 17 -17.78 -2.48 -3.45
CA ASN A 17 -17.57 -3.17 -4.73
C ASN A 17 -18.87 -3.53 -5.47
N ALA A 18 -20.02 -3.02 -5.03
CA ALA A 18 -21.30 -3.24 -5.70
C ALA A 18 -21.33 -2.52 -7.06
N PHE A 19 -20.76 -3.15 -8.08
CA PHE A 19 -20.90 -2.77 -9.48
C PHE A 19 -22.05 -3.56 -10.12
N PRO A 20 -22.65 -3.09 -11.23
CA PRO A 20 -23.73 -3.82 -11.91
C PRO A 20 -23.40 -5.29 -12.22
N GLU A 21 -22.11 -5.57 -12.49
CA GLU A 21 -21.58 -6.88 -12.87
C GLU A 21 -21.36 -7.86 -11.69
N ARG A 22 -21.47 -7.38 -10.45
CA ARG A 22 -21.22 -8.15 -9.23
C ARG A 22 -22.32 -7.91 -8.23
N ARG A 23 -23.12 -8.94 -7.98
CA ARG A 23 -24.27 -8.86 -7.06
C ARG A 23 -23.92 -9.57 -5.77
N TYR A 24 -23.94 -8.81 -4.68
CA TYR A 24 -23.70 -9.34 -3.35
C TYR A 24 -25.03 -9.59 -2.64
N PHE A 25 -25.10 -10.67 -1.88
CA PHE A 25 -26.28 -11.09 -1.12
C PHE A 25 -25.88 -11.45 0.31
N LEU A 26 -26.70 -11.09 1.29
CA LEU A 26 -26.53 -11.54 2.67
C LEU A 26 -27.44 -12.74 2.92
N ASP A 27 -26.85 -13.88 3.28
CA ASP A 27 -27.58 -15.04 3.78
C ASP A 27 -28.06 -14.75 5.19
N LEU A 28 -29.37 -14.62 5.38
CA LEU A 28 -29.95 -14.31 6.67
C LEU A 28 -29.82 -15.47 7.66
N GLU A 29 -29.68 -16.72 7.22
CA GLU A 29 -29.51 -17.87 8.12
C GLU A 29 -28.10 -17.96 8.68
N THR A 30 -27.10 -17.78 7.82
CA THR A 30 -25.69 -17.99 8.18
C THR A 30 -24.95 -16.69 8.49
N GLY A 31 -25.46 -15.55 7.99
CA GLY A 31 -24.83 -14.23 8.07
C GLY A 31 -23.64 -14.03 7.14
N LYS A 32 -23.44 -14.94 6.18
CA LYS A 32 -22.37 -14.86 5.16
C LYS A 32 -22.77 -13.93 4.02
N VAL A 33 -21.79 -13.24 3.47
CA VAL A 33 -21.93 -12.48 2.23
C VAL A 33 -21.57 -13.39 1.06
N VAL A 34 -22.46 -13.47 0.07
CA VAL A 34 -22.32 -14.28 -1.13
C VAL A 34 -22.21 -13.36 -2.34
N LEU A 35 -21.27 -13.64 -3.25
CA LEU A 35 -21.12 -12.94 -4.52
C LEU A 35 -21.64 -13.83 -5.64
N ILE A 36 -22.58 -13.32 -6.43
CA ILE A 36 -22.98 -13.91 -7.71
C ILE A 36 -22.50 -12.98 -8.83
N THR A 37 -21.75 -13.54 -9.77
CA THR A 37 -21.27 -12.80 -10.95
C THR A 37 -22.33 -12.78 -12.04
N ASP A 38 -22.29 -11.77 -12.91
CA ASP A 38 -23.20 -11.71 -14.06
C ASP A 38 -23.07 -12.93 -15.00
N ASP A 39 -21.86 -13.50 -15.13
CA ASP A 39 -21.64 -14.70 -15.96
C ASP A 39 -22.35 -15.92 -15.34
N THR A 40 -22.18 -16.14 -14.03
CA THR A 40 -22.88 -17.20 -13.29
C THR A 40 -24.40 -17.02 -13.39
N ASN A 41 -24.89 -15.78 -13.26
CA ASN A 41 -26.33 -15.51 -13.33
C ASN A 41 -26.90 -15.79 -14.73
N ARG A 42 -26.18 -15.41 -15.79
CA ARG A 42 -26.59 -15.72 -17.18
C ARG A 42 -26.63 -17.22 -17.42
N GLU A 43 -25.63 -17.94 -16.93
CA GLU A 43 -25.58 -19.40 -17.09
C GLU A 43 -26.71 -20.11 -16.35
N LEU A 44 -27.09 -19.61 -15.16
CA LEU A 44 -28.28 -20.10 -14.44
C LEU A 44 -29.58 -19.79 -15.21
N GLU A 45 -29.71 -18.60 -15.80
CA GLU A 45 -30.88 -18.24 -16.63
C GLU A 45 -31.01 -19.16 -17.85
N ASP A 46 -29.91 -19.43 -18.55
CA ASP A 46 -29.87 -20.37 -19.68
C ASP A 46 -30.26 -21.79 -19.24
N LEU A 47 -29.77 -22.22 -18.07
CA LEU A 47 -30.15 -23.51 -17.47
C LEU A 47 -31.65 -23.60 -17.19
N TYR A 48 -32.24 -22.58 -16.56
CA TYR A 48 -33.68 -22.54 -16.29
C TYR A 48 -34.53 -22.57 -17.57
N ALA A 49 -34.05 -21.94 -18.65
CA ALA A 49 -34.75 -21.97 -19.94
C ALA A 49 -34.74 -23.38 -20.58
N GLU A 50 -33.74 -24.20 -20.29
CA GLU A 50 -33.61 -25.58 -20.80
C GLU A 50 -34.38 -26.61 -19.95
N LEU A 51 -34.57 -26.34 -18.66
CA LEU A 51 -35.18 -27.27 -17.72
C LEU A 51 -36.72 -27.16 -17.69
N PRO A 52 -37.43 -28.30 -17.51
CA PRO A 52 -38.85 -28.28 -17.11
C PRO A 52 -39.08 -27.52 -15.80
N GLU A 53 -40.26 -26.91 -15.64
CA GLU A 53 -40.61 -26.12 -14.43
C GLU A 53 -40.54 -26.94 -13.12
N ASP A 54 -40.72 -28.25 -13.17
CA ASP A 54 -40.67 -29.17 -12.02
C ASP A 54 -39.33 -29.89 -11.86
N ALA A 55 -38.34 -29.54 -12.68
CA ALA A 55 -37.03 -30.17 -12.64
C ALA A 55 -36.26 -29.79 -11.36
N ASN A 56 -35.46 -30.73 -10.88
CA ASN A 56 -34.51 -30.47 -9.81
C ASN A 56 -33.25 -29.80 -10.37
N THR A 57 -33.18 -28.47 -10.32
CA THR A 57 -32.04 -27.70 -10.84
C THR A 57 -30.72 -28.16 -10.26
N ALA A 58 -30.65 -28.40 -8.95
CA ALA A 58 -29.41 -28.82 -8.28
C ALA A 58 -28.90 -30.17 -8.82
N GLU A 59 -29.80 -31.12 -9.09
CA GLU A 59 -29.43 -32.39 -9.72
C GLU A 59 -28.99 -32.20 -11.17
N ALA A 60 -29.68 -31.32 -11.92
CA ALA A 60 -29.29 -30.99 -13.29
C ALA A 60 -27.89 -30.36 -13.37
N ILE A 61 -27.54 -29.43 -12.46
CA ILE A 61 -26.21 -28.82 -12.37
C ILE A 61 -25.14 -29.89 -12.12
N GLN A 62 -25.40 -30.80 -11.19
CA GLN A 62 -24.46 -31.87 -10.84
C GLN A 62 -24.16 -32.81 -12.02
N GLN A 63 -25.15 -33.07 -12.86
CA GLN A 63 -25.04 -33.94 -14.04
C GLN A 63 -24.32 -33.28 -15.22
N ARG A 64 -24.09 -31.96 -15.22
CA ARG A 64 -23.36 -31.28 -16.31
C ARG A 64 -21.87 -31.61 -16.33
N GLU A 65 -21.30 -31.63 -17.53
CA GLU A 65 -19.84 -31.74 -17.71
C GLU A 65 -19.18 -30.37 -17.54
N MET A 66 -18.92 -30.00 -16.28
CA MET A 66 -18.31 -28.74 -15.85
C MET A 66 -17.30 -29.00 -14.73
N GLN A 67 -16.43 -28.03 -14.43
CA GLN A 67 -15.52 -28.12 -13.29
C GLN A 67 -16.30 -27.99 -11.97
N ASP A 68 -15.76 -28.58 -10.90
CA ASP A 68 -16.44 -28.61 -9.59
C ASP A 68 -16.75 -27.21 -9.06
N TRP A 69 -15.84 -26.25 -9.22
CA TRP A 69 -16.06 -24.87 -8.77
C TRP A 69 -17.14 -24.15 -9.57
N GLU A 70 -17.27 -24.42 -10.88
CA GLU A 70 -18.34 -23.84 -11.72
C GLU A 70 -19.71 -24.37 -11.27
N LYS A 71 -19.79 -25.66 -10.93
CA LYS A 71 -21.00 -26.26 -10.35
C LYS A 71 -21.33 -25.67 -8.99
N GLU A 72 -20.33 -25.47 -8.13
CA GLU A 72 -20.51 -24.84 -6.81
C GLU A 72 -21.09 -23.43 -6.94
N ASP A 73 -20.56 -22.62 -7.87
CA ASP A 73 -21.06 -21.27 -8.14
C ASP A 73 -22.51 -21.28 -8.66
N LEU A 74 -22.85 -22.19 -9.57
CA LEU A 74 -24.22 -22.33 -10.09
C LEU A 74 -25.21 -22.82 -9.02
N LEU A 75 -24.80 -23.75 -8.16
CA LEU A 75 -25.64 -24.23 -7.04
C LEU A 75 -25.90 -23.10 -6.04
N LEU A 76 -24.88 -22.28 -5.79
CA LEU A 76 -25.01 -21.12 -4.92
C LEU A 76 -25.93 -20.05 -5.54
N ALA A 77 -25.83 -19.81 -6.85
CA ALA A 77 -26.73 -18.92 -7.57
C ALA A 77 -28.19 -19.41 -7.55
N ASP A 78 -28.43 -20.70 -7.82
CA ASP A 78 -29.76 -21.32 -7.73
C ASP A 78 -30.35 -21.20 -6.31
N GLN A 79 -29.53 -21.43 -5.28
CA GLN A 79 -29.93 -21.25 -3.88
C GLN A 79 -30.28 -19.79 -3.55
N VAL A 80 -29.52 -18.82 -4.08
CA VAL A 80 -29.79 -17.40 -3.89
C VAL A 80 -31.08 -17.00 -4.58
N GLU A 81 -31.31 -17.44 -5.83
CA GLU A 81 -32.50 -17.12 -6.62
C GLU A 81 -33.76 -17.70 -5.97
N THR A 82 -33.75 -18.99 -5.63
CA THR A 82 -34.88 -19.67 -4.98
C THR A 82 -35.15 -19.15 -3.56
N GLY A 83 -34.11 -18.71 -2.86
CA GLY A 83 -34.18 -18.15 -1.51
C GLY A 83 -34.32 -16.63 -1.45
N TYR A 84 -34.42 -15.95 -2.59
CA TYR A 84 -34.42 -14.49 -2.64
C TYR A 84 -35.64 -13.89 -1.92
N GLY A 85 -35.41 -12.86 -1.11
CA GLY A 85 -36.44 -12.18 -0.31
C GLY A 85 -36.92 -12.94 0.93
N THR A 86 -36.44 -14.18 1.16
CA THR A 86 -36.76 -14.96 2.35
C THR A 86 -35.52 -15.33 3.15
N ARG A 87 -34.55 -15.99 2.50
CA ARG A 87 -33.26 -16.35 3.07
C ARG A 87 -32.16 -15.40 2.64
N TYR A 88 -32.18 -14.92 1.39
CA TYR A 88 -31.18 -14.00 0.87
C TYR A 88 -31.78 -12.63 0.64
N ILE A 89 -31.04 -11.59 1.05
CA ILE A 89 -31.35 -10.21 0.70
C ILE A 89 -30.19 -9.63 -0.10
N ARG A 90 -30.50 -8.77 -1.08
CA ARG A 90 -29.48 -8.12 -1.89
C ARG A 90 -28.78 -7.04 -1.07
N VAL A 91 -27.46 -7.03 -1.13
CA VAL A 91 -26.62 -5.95 -0.61
C VAL A 91 -26.60 -4.85 -1.67
N GLU A 92 -27.50 -3.88 -1.55
CA GLU A 92 -27.54 -2.74 -2.45
C GLU A 92 -26.69 -1.59 -1.89
N SER A 93 -25.70 -1.15 -2.66
CA SER A 93 -25.07 0.14 -2.39
C SER A 93 -26.12 1.22 -2.65
N LEU A 94 -26.65 1.77 -1.56
CA LEU A 94 -27.82 2.65 -1.55
C LEU A 94 -27.61 3.96 -2.35
N ASP A 95 -26.37 4.29 -2.75
CA ASP A 95 -26.12 5.55 -3.43
C ASP A 95 -24.84 5.58 -4.30
N PRO A 96 -24.96 5.67 -5.63
CA PRO A 96 -23.83 5.84 -6.55
C PRO A 96 -22.99 7.10 -6.29
N HIS A 97 -23.55 8.10 -5.60
CA HIS A 97 -22.88 9.34 -5.21
C HIS A 97 -22.32 9.32 -3.79
N ALA A 98 -22.45 8.22 -3.04
CA ALA A 98 -21.95 8.08 -1.66
C ALA A 98 -20.47 8.49 -1.57
N GLY A 99 -19.62 7.95 -2.45
CA GLY A 99 -18.19 8.27 -2.41
C GLY A 99 -17.87 9.72 -2.76
N TYR A 100 -18.70 10.41 -3.55
CA TYR A 100 -18.53 11.85 -3.80
C TYR A 100 -18.89 12.68 -2.58
N ARG A 101 -20.00 12.34 -1.91
CA ARG A 101 -20.38 12.99 -0.65
C ARG A 101 -19.39 12.75 0.47
N ASP A 102 -18.84 11.54 0.56
CA ASP A 102 -17.77 11.27 1.53
C ASP A 102 -16.59 12.22 1.31
N MET A 103 -16.19 12.47 0.06
CA MET A 103 -15.15 13.47 -0.24
C MET A 103 -15.58 14.88 0.22
N GLU A 104 -16.81 15.31 -0.05
CA GLU A 104 -17.32 16.63 0.38
C GLU A 104 -17.33 16.78 1.91
N ASP A 105 -17.85 15.76 2.61
CA ASP A 105 -17.95 15.72 4.06
C ASP A 105 -16.56 15.70 4.69
N PHE A 106 -15.65 14.87 4.17
CA PHE A 106 -14.26 14.84 4.61
C PHE A 106 -13.58 16.20 4.45
N ILE A 107 -13.72 16.83 3.27
CA ILE A 107 -13.16 18.16 3.00
C ILE A 107 -13.68 19.21 3.99
N ALA A 108 -14.93 19.10 4.43
CA ALA A 108 -15.48 19.99 5.45
C ALA A 108 -14.78 19.82 6.82
N THR A 109 -14.23 18.65 7.13
CA THR A 109 -13.48 18.38 8.38
C THR A 109 -12.02 18.85 8.37
N VAL A 110 -11.45 19.13 7.19
CA VAL A 110 -10.04 19.55 7.04
C VAL A 110 -9.83 20.91 7.70
N GLN A 111 -8.86 21.01 8.61
CA GLN A 111 -8.61 22.24 9.39
C GLN A 111 -7.83 23.30 8.60
N ASP A 112 -6.85 22.88 7.79
CA ASP A 112 -6.07 23.78 6.94
C ASP A 112 -6.96 24.37 5.83
N GLN A 113 -7.18 25.67 5.90
CA GLN A 113 -8.05 26.38 4.97
C GLN A 113 -7.53 26.36 3.53
N ARG A 114 -6.21 26.42 3.32
CA ARG A 114 -5.62 26.39 1.97
C ARG A 114 -5.80 25.01 1.34
N LEU A 115 -5.52 23.96 2.11
CA LEU A 115 -5.70 22.59 1.66
C LEU A 115 -7.18 22.28 1.38
N ARG A 116 -8.08 22.69 2.28
CA ARG A 116 -9.52 22.54 2.09
C ARG A 116 -10.01 23.22 0.81
N ASP A 117 -9.60 24.46 0.54
CA ASP A 117 -9.97 25.18 -0.69
C ASP A 117 -9.34 24.56 -1.95
N TYR A 118 -8.19 23.90 -1.80
CA TYR A 118 -7.57 23.14 -2.89
C TYR A 118 -8.32 21.85 -3.18
N LEU A 119 -8.64 21.05 -2.15
CA LEU A 119 -9.43 19.82 -2.29
C LEU A 119 -10.83 20.09 -2.88
N ARG A 120 -11.52 21.16 -2.45
CA ARG A 120 -12.82 21.57 -3.04
C ARG A 120 -12.74 21.78 -4.56
N ARG A 121 -11.65 22.40 -5.02
CA ARG A 121 -11.41 22.60 -6.45
C ARG A 121 -11.04 21.29 -7.14
N ALA A 122 -10.25 20.44 -6.49
CA ALA A 122 -9.82 19.14 -7.04
C ALA A 122 -11.01 18.19 -7.32
N ILE A 123 -12.04 18.21 -6.48
CA ILE A 123 -13.24 17.38 -6.69
C ILE A 123 -14.25 17.98 -7.68
N SER A 124 -13.97 19.16 -8.24
CA SER A 124 -14.86 19.82 -9.20
C SER A 124 -14.62 19.28 -10.62
N GLY A 125 -15.49 18.38 -11.09
CA GLY A 125 -15.53 17.94 -12.49
C GLY A 125 -15.07 16.49 -12.74
N ARG A 126 -14.68 16.19 -13.99
CA ARG A 126 -14.29 14.83 -14.40
C ARG A 126 -12.96 14.44 -13.73
N GLY A 127 -12.91 13.22 -13.19
CA GLY A 127 -11.70 12.72 -12.52
C GLY A 127 -11.55 13.17 -11.07
N ALA A 128 -12.62 13.70 -10.44
CA ALA A 128 -12.64 14.16 -9.06
C ALA A 128 -11.93 13.23 -8.06
N PHE A 129 -12.22 11.93 -8.09
CA PHE A 129 -11.57 10.94 -7.23
C PHE A 129 -10.06 10.84 -7.41
N ARG A 130 -9.56 10.94 -8.65
CA ARG A 130 -8.13 10.89 -8.93
C ARG A 130 -7.46 12.14 -8.38
N HIS A 131 -7.98 13.31 -8.74
CA HIS A 131 -7.43 14.58 -8.27
C HIS A 131 -7.46 14.70 -6.75
N PHE A 132 -8.56 14.29 -6.11
CA PHE A 132 -8.65 14.23 -4.66
C PHE A 132 -7.54 13.36 -4.04
N LYS A 133 -7.31 12.15 -4.59
CA LYS A 133 -6.21 11.28 -4.14
C LYS A 133 -4.84 11.91 -4.39
N ASP A 134 -4.62 12.51 -5.56
CA ASP A 134 -3.35 13.18 -5.88
C ASP A 134 -3.02 14.27 -4.85
N VAL A 135 -4.02 15.07 -4.45
CA VAL A 135 -3.85 16.08 -3.39
C VAL A 135 -3.55 15.45 -2.03
N LEU A 136 -4.22 14.37 -1.66
CA LEU A 136 -3.97 13.67 -0.39
C LEU A 136 -2.63 12.93 -0.39
N ASP A 137 -2.14 12.46 -1.52
CA ASP A 137 -0.83 11.80 -1.62
C ASP A 137 0.33 12.78 -1.35
N GLU A 138 0.08 14.09 -1.51
CA GLU A 138 0.98 15.17 -1.08
C GLU A 138 0.81 15.55 0.41
N ASN A 139 -0.24 15.07 1.09
CA ASN A 139 -0.54 15.36 2.49
C ASN A 139 -0.97 14.11 3.28
N TRP A 140 0.03 13.37 3.77
CA TRP A 140 -0.15 12.05 4.36
C TRP A 140 -1.15 12.03 5.56
N HIS A 141 -1.10 13.02 6.46
CA HIS A 141 -1.98 13.05 7.65
C HIS A 141 -3.45 13.14 7.25
N GLU A 142 -3.75 13.92 6.21
CA GLU A 142 -5.11 14.02 5.68
C GLU A 142 -5.50 12.78 4.88
N ARG A 143 -4.54 12.09 4.26
CA ARG A 143 -4.76 10.80 3.61
C ARG A 143 -5.16 9.69 4.59
N GLU A 144 -4.47 9.58 5.73
CA GLU A 144 -4.84 8.63 6.79
C GLU A 144 -6.22 8.96 7.36
N ARG A 145 -6.45 10.24 7.72
CA ARG A 145 -7.76 10.71 8.17
C ARG A 145 -8.86 10.42 7.16
N TRP A 146 -8.57 10.53 5.87
CA TRP A 146 -9.53 10.18 4.82
C TRP A 146 -9.88 8.70 4.85
N PHE A 147 -8.91 7.80 5.00
CA PHE A 147 -9.19 6.36 5.08
C PHE A 147 -10.02 6.02 6.32
N GLU A 148 -9.62 6.51 7.50
CA GLU A 148 -10.39 6.31 8.74
C GLU A 148 -11.81 6.87 8.62
N PHE A 149 -11.95 8.08 8.05
CA PHE A 149 -13.24 8.71 7.82
C PHE A 149 -14.10 7.88 6.86
N LYS A 150 -13.53 7.44 5.73
CA LYS A 150 -14.24 6.63 4.74
C LYS A 150 -14.68 5.29 5.33
N ASP A 151 -13.79 4.59 6.04
CA ASP A 151 -14.09 3.30 6.66
C ASP A 151 -15.21 3.45 7.69
N ALA A 152 -15.18 4.50 8.51
CA ALA A 152 -16.27 4.82 9.44
C ALA A 152 -17.60 5.11 8.72
N GLN A 153 -17.58 5.84 7.60
CA GLN A 153 -18.77 6.14 6.80
C GLN A 153 -19.35 4.89 6.15
N VAL A 154 -18.52 4.03 5.56
CA VAL A 154 -18.95 2.74 4.96
C VAL A 154 -19.55 1.86 6.05
N ARG A 155 -18.86 1.72 7.18
CA ARG A 155 -19.35 0.95 8.33
C ARG A 155 -20.70 1.47 8.83
N GLN A 156 -20.86 2.78 8.97
CA GLN A 156 -22.13 3.35 9.39
C GLN A 156 -23.25 3.04 8.39
N ARG A 157 -23.00 3.16 7.08
CA ARG A 157 -23.98 2.79 6.04
C ARG A 157 -24.38 1.31 6.10
N VAL A 158 -23.42 0.41 6.35
CA VAL A 158 -23.72 -1.03 6.53
C VAL A 158 -24.64 -1.24 7.74
N LEU A 159 -24.34 -0.58 8.87
CA LEU A 159 -25.17 -0.67 10.07
C LEU A 159 -26.58 -0.09 9.86
N ASP A 160 -26.68 1.05 9.17
CA ASP A 160 -27.96 1.69 8.85
C ASP A 160 -28.79 0.81 7.89
N TRP A 161 -28.15 0.20 6.90
CA TRP A 161 -28.80 -0.74 5.99
C TRP A 161 -29.30 -1.99 6.73
N LEU A 162 -28.46 -2.63 7.55
CA LEU A 162 -28.87 -3.76 8.38
C LEU A 162 -30.06 -3.39 9.27
N ALA A 163 -30.03 -2.22 9.90
CA ALA A 163 -31.13 -1.74 10.71
C ALA A 163 -32.43 -1.52 9.90
N GLY A 164 -32.31 -1.00 8.67
CA GLY A 164 -33.41 -0.85 7.71
C GLY A 164 -34.04 -2.19 7.32
N GLU A 165 -33.23 -3.23 7.18
CA GLU A 165 -33.65 -4.63 6.96
C GLU A 165 -34.15 -5.31 8.25
N GLY A 166 -34.19 -4.58 9.37
CA GLY A 166 -34.63 -5.09 10.66
C GLY A 166 -33.65 -6.08 11.29
N ILE A 167 -32.36 -6.02 10.94
CA ILE A 167 -31.28 -6.88 11.40
C ILE A 167 -30.45 -6.15 12.46
N GLU A 168 -30.23 -6.79 13.61
CA GLU A 168 -29.33 -6.35 14.66
C GLU A 168 -28.05 -7.22 14.58
N PRO A 169 -26.90 -6.67 14.15
CA PRO A 169 -25.68 -7.44 14.00
C PRO A 169 -25.14 -7.88 15.36
N ILE A 170 -24.89 -9.18 15.53
CA ILE A 170 -24.09 -9.70 16.64
C ILE A 170 -22.63 -9.49 16.26
N ILE A 171 -22.10 -8.35 16.68
CA ILE A 171 -20.68 -8.02 16.55
C ILE A 171 -19.96 -8.84 17.61
N GLU A 172 -19.42 -10.00 17.23
CA GLU A 172 -18.41 -10.61 18.07
C GLU A 172 -17.24 -9.62 18.16
N PRO A 173 -16.75 -9.29 19.38
CA PRO A 173 -15.50 -8.56 19.47
C PRO A 173 -14.51 -9.41 18.69
N LEU A 174 -13.94 -8.83 17.62
CA LEU A 174 -12.87 -9.44 16.83
C LEU A 174 -11.94 -10.10 17.84
N SER A 175 -12.00 -11.44 17.94
CA SER A 175 -10.91 -12.15 18.56
C SER A 175 -9.73 -11.75 17.68
N PRO A 176 -8.68 -11.11 18.23
CA PRO A 176 -7.57 -10.69 17.41
C PRO A 176 -7.16 -11.92 16.61
N PRO A 177 -7.03 -11.80 15.27
CA PRO A 177 -6.69 -12.93 14.43
C PRO A 177 -5.48 -13.65 15.04
N PRO A 178 -5.43 -14.99 15.04
CA PRO A 178 -4.37 -15.74 15.70
C PRO A 178 -3.01 -15.24 15.23
N SER A 179 -2.38 -14.41 16.06
CA SER A 179 -1.08 -13.76 15.88
C SER A 179 -0.65 -13.60 14.41
N SER A 180 -1.21 -12.61 13.72
CA SER A 180 -0.28 -11.78 12.97
C SER A 180 0.57 -11.10 14.04
N THR A 181 1.85 -11.46 14.14
CA THR A 181 2.79 -10.56 14.79
C THR A 181 2.56 -9.19 14.13
N PRO A 182 2.35 -8.10 14.88
CA PRO A 182 2.20 -6.80 14.25
C PRO A 182 3.44 -6.64 13.36
N THR A 183 3.22 -6.60 12.04
CA THR A 183 4.31 -6.32 11.12
C THR A 183 4.88 -5.00 11.61
N PRO A 184 6.18 -4.91 11.95
CA PRO A 184 6.74 -3.66 12.43
C PRO A 184 6.36 -2.58 11.40
N PRO A 185 5.93 -1.38 11.83
CA PRO A 185 5.59 -0.30 10.91
C PRO A 185 6.67 -0.19 9.83
N ALA A 186 6.28 0.08 8.57
CA ALA A 186 7.22 0.09 7.45
C ALA A 186 8.49 0.93 7.74
N ARG A 187 8.33 2.03 8.50
CA ARG A 187 9.40 2.84 9.07
C ARG A 187 10.40 2.06 9.93
N THR A 188 9.93 1.28 10.90
CA THR A 188 10.79 0.43 11.75
C THR A 188 11.58 -0.59 10.93
N ARG A 189 10.96 -1.16 9.89
CA ARG A 189 11.64 -2.09 8.97
C ARG A 189 12.73 -1.38 8.17
N LEU A 190 12.46 -0.18 7.63
CA LEU A 190 13.46 0.61 6.92
C LEU A 190 14.63 0.99 7.83
N ILE A 191 14.37 1.40 9.07
CA ILE A 191 15.40 1.71 10.08
C ILE A 191 16.32 0.49 10.30
N ALA A 192 15.75 -0.73 10.40
CA ALA A 192 16.51 -1.97 10.56
C ALA A 192 17.35 -2.32 9.31
N GLU A 193 16.83 -2.08 8.10
CA GLU A 193 17.58 -2.27 6.85
C GLU A 193 18.73 -1.25 6.73
N VAL A 194 18.49 0.01 7.12
CA VAL A 194 19.54 1.05 7.21
C VAL A 194 20.64 0.63 8.18
N LEU A 195 20.28 0.14 9.38
CA LEU A 195 21.25 -0.35 10.36
C LEU A 195 22.13 -1.47 9.76
N THR A 196 21.50 -2.41 9.06
CA THR A 196 22.18 -3.52 8.39
C THR A 196 23.13 -3.01 7.30
N PHE A 197 22.68 -2.05 6.49
CA PHE A 197 23.50 -1.42 5.46
C PHE A 197 24.71 -0.71 6.08
N VAL A 198 24.52 0.17 7.08
CA VAL A 198 25.58 0.98 7.68
C VAL A 198 26.65 0.09 8.31
N ARG A 199 26.25 -0.98 9.01
CA ARG A 199 27.17 -1.97 9.61
C ARG A 199 28.07 -2.64 8.59
N ALA A 200 27.57 -2.90 7.39
CA ALA A 200 28.34 -3.50 6.30
C ALA A 200 29.17 -2.45 5.53
N ALA A 201 28.56 -1.31 5.18
CA ALA A 201 29.16 -0.25 4.38
C ALA A 201 30.37 0.39 5.05
N ARG A 202 30.36 0.56 6.40
CA ARG A 202 31.52 1.10 7.15
C ARG A 202 32.79 0.24 7.07
N ARG A 203 32.69 -1.00 6.59
CA ARG A 203 33.81 -1.92 6.39
C ARG A 203 34.34 -1.93 4.96
N VAL A 204 33.67 -1.22 4.04
CA VAL A 204 34.09 -1.15 2.64
C VAL A 204 35.27 -0.17 2.53
N PRO A 205 36.42 -0.60 1.98
CA PRO A 205 37.55 0.29 1.75
C PRO A 205 37.17 1.50 0.90
N GLY A 206 37.63 2.68 1.30
CA GLY A 206 37.36 3.94 0.59
C GLY A 206 36.04 4.62 0.99
N VAL A 207 35.16 4.00 1.79
CA VAL A 207 34.05 4.72 2.44
C VAL A 207 34.62 5.60 3.54
N THR A 208 34.30 6.90 3.54
CA THR A 208 34.81 7.89 4.51
C THR A 208 33.72 8.55 5.34
N ARG A 209 32.46 8.54 4.89
CA ARG A 209 31.30 9.02 5.64
C ARG A 209 30.03 8.30 5.20
N ILE A 210 29.13 8.03 6.14
CA ILE A 210 27.78 7.53 5.85
C ILE A 210 26.80 8.42 6.62
N ALA A 211 25.79 8.94 5.92
CA ALA A 211 24.76 9.79 6.48
C ALA A 211 23.36 9.31 6.06
N LEU A 212 22.40 9.47 6.96
CA LEU A 212 20.98 9.32 6.70
C LEU A 212 20.44 10.66 6.23
N ILE A 213 19.69 10.65 5.13
CA ILE A 213 18.99 11.81 4.58
C ILE A 213 17.51 11.45 4.36
N GLY A 214 16.73 12.40 3.84
CA GLY A 214 15.33 12.16 3.48
C GLY A 214 14.39 12.01 4.68
N SER A 215 13.23 11.41 4.44
CA SER A 215 12.08 11.34 5.37
C SER A 215 12.36 10.54 6.65
N LEU A 216 13.34 9.64 6.65
CA LEU A 216 13.76 8.97 7.89
C LEU A 216 14.44 9.90 8.89
N THR A 217 14.87 11.09 8.49
CA THR A 217 15.47 12.09 9.39
C THR A 217 14.44 13.01 10.05
N THR A 218 13.16 12.83 9.75
CA THR A 218 12.03 13.59 10.30
C THR A 218 11.06 12.67 11.02
N ASP A 219 10.04 13.23 11.68
CA ASP A 219 8.95 12.48 12.31
C ASP A 219 7.90 11.97 11.29
N GLU A 220 8.22 11.93 9.99
CA GLU A 220 7.34 11.39 8.95
C GLU A 220 7.08 9.89 9.20
N PRO A 221 5.85 9.48 9.54
CA PRO A 221 5.58 8.13 10.04
C PRO A 221 5.58 7.06 8.94
N GLU A 222 5.38 7.44 7.68
CA GLU A 222 5.39 6.55 6.51
C GLU A 222 6.43 6.96 5.46
N PRO A 223 7.73 6.85 5.75
CA PRO A 223 8.78 7.14 4.77
C PRO A 223 8.64 6.22 3.56
N LYS A 224 8.63 6.81 2.36
CA LYS A 224 8.53 6.07 1.08
C LYS A 224 9.80 5.27 0.78
N ASP A 225 10.95 5.83 1.13
CA ASP A 225 12.27 5.28 0.83
C ASP A 225 13.24 5.45 2.02
N ALA A 226 14.26 4.61 2.08
CA ALA A 226 15.44 4.82 2.93
C ALA A 226 16.58 5.46 2.13
N ASP A 227 16.84 6.74 2.36
CA ASP A 227 17.87 7.49 1.63
C ASP A 227 19.18 7.59 2.41
N LEU A 228 20.26 7.09 1.81
CA LEU A 228 21.60 7.11 2.40
C LEU A 228 22.56 7.87 1.50
N LEU A 229 23.34 8.77 2.09
CA LEU A 229 24.46 9.44 1.46
C LEU A 229 25.76 8.81 1.93
N VAL A 230 26.56 8.29 1.00
CA VAL A 230 27.87 7.69 1.28
C VAL A 230 28.96 8.51 0.59
N THR A 231 29.90 9.01 1.37
CA THR A 231 31.11 9.65 0.85
C THR A 231 32.18 8.59 0.61
N VAL A 232 32.75 8.58 -0.60
CA VAL A 232 33.74 7.59 -1.04
C VAL A 232 34.98 8.28 -1.63
N THR A 233 36.17 7.72 -1.41
CA THR A 233 37.41 8.17 -2.08
C THR A 233 37.36 7.87 -3.58
N ASP A 234 38.20 8.55 -4.36
CA ASP A 234 38.25 8.40 -5.82
C ASP A 234 38.62 6.96 -6.26
N ASP A 235 39.48 6.31 -5.48
CA ASP A 235 39.97 4.95 -5.72
C ASP A 235 39.06 3.84 -5.14
N ALA A 236 37.97 4.20 -4.45
CA ALA A 236 37.09 3.23 -3.83
C ALA A 236 36.41 2.32 -4.86
N ASP A 237 36.50 1.00 -4.65
CA ASP A 237 35.72 0.00 -5.39
C ASP A 237 34.26 0.07 -4.94
N LEU A 238 33.36 0.40 -5.88
CA LEU A 238 31.93 0.56 -5.62
C LEU A 238 31.15 -0.75 -5.73
N ALA A 239 31.75 -1.85 -6.19
CA ALA A 239 31.05 -3.12 -6.33
C ALA A 239 30.44 -3.65 -5.01
N PRO A 240 31.13 -3.58 -3.85
CA PRO A 240 30.54 -3.92 -2.56
C PRO A 240 29.37 -3.00 -2.19
N LEU A 241 29.52 -1.68 -2.36
CA LEU A 241 28.45 -0.72 -2.06
C LEU A 241 27.23 -0.91 -2.94
N ALA A 242 27.40 -1.13 -4.24
CA ALA A 242 26.28 -1.39 -5.14
C ALA A 242 25.59 -2.72 -4.82
N THR A 243 26.33 -3.71 -4.31
CA THR A 243 25.72 -4.94 -3.80
C THR A 243 24.88 -4.69 -2.55
N LEU A 244 25.37 -3.85 -1.63
CA LEU A 244 24.62 -3.47 -0.43
C LEU A 244 23.39 -2.62 -0.80
N GLY A 245 23.52 -1.66 -1.72
CA GLY A 245 22.41 -0.83 -2.20
C GLY A 245 21.30 -1.67 -2.85
N ARG A 246 21.64 -2.64 -3.71
CA ARG A 246 20.66 -3.56 -4.29
C ARG A 246 19.96 -4.43 -3.25
N LYS A 247 20.66 -4.85 -2.19
CA LYS A 247 20.05 -5.61 -1.08
C LYS A 247 19.06 -4.74 -0.32
N LEU A 248 19.45 -3.52 0.04
CA LEU A 248 18.58 -2.53 0.69
C LEU A 248 17.32 -2.28 -0.14
N GLN A 249 17.48 -1.93 -1.42
CA GLN A 249 16.36 -1.72 -2.35
C GLN A 249 15.46 -2.96 -2.46
N GLY A 250 16.04 -4.14 -2.65
CA GLY A 250 15.28 -5.39 -2.81
C GLY A 250 14.51 -5.79 -1.54
N HIS A 251 15.10 -5.61 -0.37
CA HIS A 251 14.42 -5.86 0.91
C HIS A 251 13.28 -4.86 1.16
N ALA A 252 13.52 -3.57 0.91
CA ALA A 252 12.52 -2.51 1.02
C ALA A 252 11.32 -2.74 0.09
N GLN A 253 11.58 -3.17 -1.16
CA GLN A 253 10.53 -3.49 -2.12
C GLN A 253 9.63 -4.64 -1.66
N GLY A 254 10.17 -5.58 -0.87
CA GLY A 254 9.39 -6.67 -0.26
C GLY A 254 8.27 -6.22 0.67
N PHE A 255 8.23 -4.94 1.04
CA PHE A 255 7.14 -4.33 1.80
C PHE A 255 6.71 -2.97 1.22
N ASN A 256 6.79 -2.84 -0.11
CA ASN A 256 6.32 -1.69 -0.89
C ASN A 256 6.95 -0.34 -0.46
N ARG A 257 8.27 -0.36 -0.26
CA ARG A 257 9.14 0.81 -0.01
C ARG A 257 10.38 0.73 -0.91
N GLY A 258 11.16 1.80 -1.01
CA GLY A 258 12.47 1.78 -1.68
C GLY A 258 13.64 2.09 -0.74
N GLY A 259 14.83 2.12 -1.31
CA GLY A 259 16.07 2.40 -0.61
C GLY A 259 17.15 2.85 -1.58
N GLU A 260 17.53 4.12 -1.48
CA GLU A 260 18.49 4.75 -2.38
C GLU A 260 19.82 5.02 -1.68
N VAL A 261 20.91 4.80 -2.42
CA VAL A 261 22.26 5.07 -1.95
C VAL A 261 22.92 6.05 -2.90
N PHE A 262 23.03 7.29 -2.41
CA PHE A 262 23.68 8.42 -3.06
C PHE A 262 25.18 8.42 -2.74
N LEU A 263 25.98 8.86 -3.71
CA LEU A 263 27.44 8.87 -3.63
C LEU A 263 27.96 10.31 -3.77
N ALA A 264 28.91 10.66 -2.92
CA ALA A 264 29.66 11.91 -3.00
C ALA A 264 31.16 11.68 -2.81
N ASP A 265 31.99 12.61 -3.28
CA ASP A 265 33.43 12.62 -3.02
C ASP A 265 33.77 13.35 -1.71
N PRO A 266 35.03 13.27 -1.23
CA PRO A 266 35.47 13.94 0.01
C PRO A 266 35.44 15.47 -0.06
N GLN A 267 35.19 16.06 -1.23
CA GLN A 267 35.07 17.51 -1.44
C GLN A 267 33.59 17.95 -1.56
N ASP A 268 32.67 17.08 -1.14
CA ASP A 268 31.21 17.26 -1.16
C ASP A 268 30.63 17.45 -2.56
N ASN A 269 31.29 16.92 -3.60
CA ASN A 269 30.70 16.87 -4.93
C ASN A 269 29.84 15.60 -5.07
N TYR A 270 28.62 15.79 -5.56
CA TYR A 270 27.73 14.69 -5.89
C TYR A 270 28.26 13.90 -7.08
N LEU A 271 28.34 12.57 -6.94
CA LEU A 271 28.84 11.65 -7.96
C LEU A 271 27.72 10.93 -8.70
N GLY A 272 26.56 10.73 -8.06
CA GLY A 272 25.47 9.90 -8.56
C GLY A 272 24.97 8.93 -7.50
N ARG A 273 24.49 7.76 -7.92
CA ARG A 273 23.97 6.69 -7.06
C ARG A 273 24.71 5.37 -7.28
N THR A 274 24.54 4.42 -6.37
CA THR A 274 25.02 3.06 -6.63
C THR A 274 24.24 2.40 -7.76
N CYS A 275 24.93 1.67 -8.65
CA CYS A 275 24.28 1.06 -9.80
C CYS A 275 23.26 -0.04 -9.42
N PRO A 276 22.01 0.04 -9.94
CA PRO A 276 20.94 -0.91 -9.60
C PRO A 276 21.12 -2.27 -10.29
N TRP A 277 22.01 -2.37 -11.28
CA TRP A 277 22.20 -3.59 -12.07
C TRP A 277 23.22 -4.53 -11.44
N LYS A 278 22.88 -5.82 -11.36
CA LYS A 278 23.80 -6.87 -10.87
C LYS A 278 25.04 -7.06 -11.76
N GLN A 279 24.87 -6.84 -13.06
CA GLN A 279 25.96 -6.84 -14.04
C GLN A 279 26.04 -5.43 -14.63
N CYS A 280 27.13 -4.73 -14.32
CA CYS A 280 27.39 -3.38 -14.82
C CYS A 280 28.40 -3.44 -15.97
N ALA A 281 27.97 -3.04 -17.17
CA ALA A 281 28.85 -2.78 -18.30
C ALA A 281 28.20 -1.76 -19.25
N PRO A 282 28.99 -1.01 -20.05
CA PRO A 282 28.45 -0.11 -21.06
C PRO A 282 27.64 -0.89 -22.11
N GLY A 283 26.47 -0.36 -22.50
CA GLY A 283 25.70 -0.87 -23.64
C GLY A 283 24.99 -2.23 -23.45
N ILE A 284 25.19 -2.94 -22.32
CA ILE A 284 24.54 -4.25 -22.10
C ILE A 284 23.08 -4.15 -21.62
N ARG A 285 22.63 -2.96 -21.21
CA ARG A 285 21.25 -2.70 -20.74
C ARG A 285 20.70 -1.49 -21.47
N MET A 286 19.69 -1.70 -22.32
CA MET A 286 18.95 -0.62 -22.99
C MET A 286 18.31 0.37 -21.99
N ARG A 287 17.92 -0.12 -20.82
CA ARG A 287 17.32 0.67 -19.73
C ARG A 287 18.33 1.38 -18.82
N CYS A 288 19.64 1.27 -19.08
CA CYS A 288 20.62 2.02 -18.31
C CYS A 288 20.74 3.44 -18.87
N ASP A 289 20.45 4.41 -18.03
CA ASP A 289 20.44 5.85 -18.30
C ASP A 289 21.61 6.60 -17.63
N ALA A 290 22.56 5.88 -17.03
CA ALA A 290 23.79 6.48 -16.49
C ALA A 290 24.60 7.16 -17.61
N LEU A 291 24.95 8.43 -17.42
CA LEU A 291 25.62 9.27 -18.41
C LEU A 291 26.99 8.70 -18.84
N HIS A 292 27.75 8.14 -17.89
CA HIS A 292 29.08 7.59 -18.13
C HIS A 292 29.22 6.17 -17.56
N CYS A 293 28.23 5.30 -17.85
CA CYS A 293 28.27 3.89 -17.45
C CYS A 293 29.62 3.24 -17.81
N GLY A 294 30.27 2.63 -16.81
CA GLY A 294 31.54 1.91 -16.96
C GLY A 294 32.80 2.77 -16.81
N ARG A 295 32.70 4.11 -16.75
CA ARG A 295 33.86 4.99 -16.45
C ARG A 295 34.37 4.76 -15.03
N ARG A 296 33.45 4.63 -14.08
CA ARG A 296 33.68 4.10 -12.73
C ARG A 296 32.72 2.95 -12.52
N HIS A 297 33.25 1.74 -12.34
CA HIS A 297 32.40 0.54 -12.30
C HIS A 297 31.39 0.62 -11.15
N TYR A 298 30.12 0.31 -11.44
CA TYR A 298 28.98 0.44 -10.52
C TYR A 298 28.64 1.85 -10.01
N LEU A 299 29.22 2.92 -10.57
CA LEU A 299 28.66 4.26 -10.42
C LEU A 299 27.54 4.46 -11.44
N HIS A 300 26.38 4.93 -10.97
CA HIS A 300 25.27 5.35 -11.82
C HIS A 300 25.13 6.86 -11.71
N ASP A 301 25.68 7.58 -12.68
CA ASP A 301 25.75 9.04 -12.71
C ASP A 301 24.59 9.63 -13.53
N ASP A 302 23.42 9.69 -12.91
CA ASP A 302 22.17 10.25 -13.44
C ASP A 302 22.02 11.74 -13.13
N LEU A 303 23.12 12.49 -13.32
CA LEU A 303 23.25 13.89 -12.89
C LEU A 303 22.25 14.86 -13.55
N GLU A 304 21.68 14.47 -14.69
CA GLU A 304 20.63 15.22 -15.39
C GLU A 304 19.24 15.01 -14.76
N THR A 305 19.04 13.91 -14.04
CA THR A 305 17.76 13.52 -13.44
C THR A 305 17.71 13.83 -11.96
N ILE A 306 18.78 13.50 -11.22
CA ILE A 306 18.84 13.64 -9.78
C ILE A 306 20.16 14.28 -9.38
N ARG A 307 20.09 15.30 -8.51
CA ARG A 307 21.26 15.96 -7.96
C ARG A 307 20.99 16.45 -6.55
N LEU A 308 21.82 16.00 -5.60
CA LEU A 308 21.77 16.51 -4.23
C LEU A 308 22.42 17.89 -4.15
N ALA A 309 21.84 18.78 -3.35
CA ALA A 309 22.39 20.10 -3.08
C ALA A 309 23.74 20.00 -2.34
N LYS A 310 24.68 20.88 -2.67
CA LYS A 310 26.03 20.83 -2.08
C LYS A 310 25.98 21.05 -0.57
N GLU A 311 25.07 21.89 -0.10
CA GLU A 311 24.83 22.18 1.31
C GLU A 311 24.36 20.93 2.06
N LEU A 312 23.50 20.12 1.44
CA LEU A 312 23.03 18.85 2.01
C LEU A 312 24.16 17.83 2.11
N ILE A 313 25.06 17.78 1.13
CA ILE A 313 26.21 16.87 1.15
C ILE A 313 27.22 17.30 2.21
N ALA A 314 27.50 18.60 2.30
CA ALA A 314 28.42 19.15 3.30
C ALA A 314 27.90 18.93 4.73
N ALA A 315 26.61 19.20 4.96
CA ALA A 315 25.96 19.10 6.28
C ALA A 315 24.66 18.25 6.22
N PRO A 316 24.76 16.93 6.07
CA PRO A 316 23.59 16.05 5.99
C PRO A 316 22.89 15.96 7.35
N PRO A 317 21.57 15.72 7.44
CA PRO A 317 20.82 15.85 8.68
C PRO A 317 21.35 14.96 9.81
N ILE A 318 21.71 13.71 9.51
CA ILE A 318 22.27 12.77 10.49
C ILE A 318 23.45 12.02 9.85
N VAL A 319 24.67 12.34 10.27
CA VAL A 319 25.86 11.53 9.99
C VAL A 319 25.84 10.32 10.94
N LEU A 320 25.99 9.11 10.39
CA LEU A 320 25.98 7.85 11.11
C LEU A 320 27.38 7.26 11.32
N TRP A 321 28.34 7.62 10.46
CA TRP A 321 29.72 7.15 10.49
C TRP A 321 30.64 8.17 9.78
N PRO A 322 31.89 8.43 10.25
CA PRO A 322 32.65 7.72 11.29
C PRO A 322 32.28 8.09 12.72
N GLN A 323 31.64 9.25 12.91
CA GLN A 323 31.08 9.68 14.17
C GLN A 323 29.62 10.05 13.96
N ILE A 324 28.80 9.79 14.97
CA ILE A 324 27.38 10.15 14.92
C ILE A 324 27.25 11.63 15.19
N ILE A 325 26.79 12.40 14.20
CA ILE A 325 26.58 13.85 14.27
C ILE A 325 25.17 14.13 13.75
N ALA A 326 24.34 14.79 14.55
CA ALA A 326 23.01 15.20 14.14
C ALA A 326 22.94 16.72 14.00
N HIS A 327 22.54 17.19 12.82
CA HIS A 327 22.25 18.59 12.52
C HIS A 327 20.75 18.91 12.65
N VAL A 328 19.93 17.89 12.86
CA VAL A 328 18.48 17.98 13.12
C VAL A 328 18.11 17.19 14.39
N PRO A 329 16.96 17.45 15.02
CA PRO A 329 16.44 16.58 16.06
C PRO A 329 16.30 15.13 15.56
N ILE A 330 16.78 14.16 16.33
CA ILE A 330 16.72 12.75 15.96
C ILE A 330 15.33 12.21 16.38
N PRO A 331 14.54 11.65 15.44
CA PRO A 331 13.30 10.97 15.78
C PRO A 331 13.54 9.82 16.78
N ALA A 332 12.64 9.63 17.74
CA ALA A 332 12.84 8.67 18.84
C ALA A 332 13.05 7.23 18.35
N ASP A 333 12.37 6.84 17.27
CA ASP A 333 12.48 5.51 16.67
C ASP A 333 13.80 5.30 15.92
N VAL A 334 14.34 6.35 15.28
CA VAL A 334 15.69 6.36 14.69
C VAL A 334 16.75 6.30 15.79
N GLU A 335 16.53 7.00 16.90
CA GLU A 335 17.43 6.93 18.05
C GLU A 335 17.51 5.49 18.59
N GLN A 336 16.37 4.86 18.83
CA GLN A 336 16.29 3.50 19.38
C GLN A 336 16.69 2.42 18.38
N GLY A 337 16.23 2.51 17.13
CA GLY A 337 16.40 1.45 16.13
C GLY A 337 17.69 1.54 15.33
N LEU A 338 18.36 2.69 15.31
CA LEU A 338 19.57 2.92 14.51
C LEU A 338 20.73 3.49 15.30
N ILE A 339 20.55 4.62 16.00
CA ILE A 339 21.66 5.33 16.66
C ILE A 339 22.24 4.55 17.84
N LEU A 340 21.40 4.11 18.78
CA LEU A 340 21.86 3.32 19.93
C LEU A 340 22.54 2.01 19.48
N PRO A 341 21.95 1.19 18.58
CA PRO A 341 22.59 -0.03 18.08
C PRO A 341 23.89 0.18 17.28
N LEU A 342 24.17 1.40 16.81
CA LEU A 342 25.43 1.76 16.17
C LEU A 342 26.50 2.21 17.19
N LYS A 343 26.10 2.77 18.34
CA LYS A 343 27.01 3.18 19.43
C LYS A 343 27.53 2.00 20.25
N GLU A 344 26.77 0.90 20.32
CA GLU A 344 27.13 -0.32 21.04
C GLU A 344 28.24 -1.16 20.37
N LEU A 345 28.90 -0.65 19.33
CA LEU A 345 29.80 -1.39 18.44
C LEU A 345 31.25 -0.93 18.46
#